data_AF-A0A7Y7Z9U3-F1
#
_entry.id   AF-A0A7Y7Z9U3-F1
#
_cell.length_a   1.000
_cell.length_b   1.000
_cell.length_c   1.000
_cell.angle_alpha   90.00
_cell.angle_beta   90.00
_cell.angle_gamma   90.00
#
_symmetry.space_group_name_H-M   'P 1'
#
loop_
_entity.id
_entity.type
_entity.pdbx_description
1 polymer ?
#
loop_
_entity_poly.entity_id
_entity_poly.type
_entity_poly.pdbx_seq_one_letter_code
_entity_poly.pdbx_strand_id
1 'polypeptide(L)'
;MATPESIRDDFLLSITHIRQAFLKVSGNVGRNGIFTFPDVHKLSEGLFISALTYWESVCRDLLILELATDTSGILKKEISKFRTKGAALRLAEKILSHPDHPEKFIEWSSFNSIESRANIFLGANHRFKLTQATNDDIAKLKRIRNAIAHKSDKAWGSFIKLISASPFGVTSSQRKGITPGRFIYSNQWNGNTVMERTLILLENAVRELVP
;
A
#
# COMPACT_ATOMS: atom_id res chain seq x y z
N MET A 1 21.38 7.39 9.72
CA MET A 1 20.05 8.05 9.76
C MET A 1 19.32 7.51 8.55
N ALA A 2 18.04 7.12 8.65
CA ALA A 2 17.33 6.61 7.49
C ALA A 2 17.39 7.64 6.35
N THR A 3 17.70 7.18 5.15
CA THR A 3 17.62 7.99 3.93
C THR A 3 16.41 7.52 3.12
N PRO A 4 15.90 8.32 2.18
CA PRO A 4 14.83 7.85 1.31
C PRO A 4 15.18 6.54 0.59
N GLU A 5 16.43 6.39 0.16
CA GLU A 5 16.93 5.20 -0.52
C GLU A 5 16.93 3.99 0.43
N SER A 6 17.37 4.16 1.69
CA SER A 6 17.33 3.05 2.65
C SER A 6 15.90 2.59 2.94
N ILE A 7 14.95 3.52 3.06
CA ILE A 7 13.52 3.19 3.27
C ILE A 7 12.96 2.43 2.06
N ARG A 8 13.27 2.87 0.84
CA ARG A 8 12.89 2.16 -0.39
C ARG A 8 13.49 0.76 -0.43
N ASP A 9 14.78 0.64 -0.16
CA ASP A 9 15.48 -0.63 -0.31
C ASP A 9 14.99 -1.68 0.72
N ASP A 10 14.73 -1.28 1.96
CA ASP A 10 14.10 -2.12 2.99
C ASP A 10 12.70 -2.60 2.57
N PHE A 11 11.94 -1.74 1.90
CA PHE A 11 10.64 -2.11 1.35
C PHE A 11 10.75 -3.10 0.18
N LEU A 12 11.68 -2.87 -0.75
CA LEU A 12 11.90 -3.78 -1.88
C LEU A 12 12.34 -5.17 -1.40
N LEU A 13 13.12 -5.25 -0.32
CA LEU A 13 13.44 -6.51 0.36
C LEU A 13 12.19 -7.18 0.91
N SER A 14 11.29 -6.41 1.55
CA SER A 14 10.02 -6.92 2.08
C SER A 14 9.10 -7.44 0.96
N ILE A 15 9.00 -6.73 -0.17
CA ILE A 15 8.23 -7.18 -1.33
C ILE A 15 8.85 -8.45 -1.95
N THR A 16 10.17 -8.51 -2.08
CA THR A 16 10.86 -9.70 -2.56
C THR A 16 10.60 -10.91 -1.67
N HIS A 17 10.63 -10.72 -0.35
CA HIS A 17 10.30 -11.77 0.61
C HIS A 17 8.85 -12.26 0.45
N ILE A 18 7.89 -11.33 0.32
CA ILE A 18 6.47 -11.66 0.09
C ILE A 18 6.29 -12.42 -1.23
N ARG A 19 6.97 -12.03 -2.31
CA ARG A 19 6.96 -12.73 -3.59
C ARG A 19 7.43 -14.18 -3.42
N GLN A 20 8.56 -14.37 -2.75
CA GLN A 20 9.10 -15.71 -2.48
C GLN A 20 8.15 -16.55 -1.62
N ALA A 21 7.52 -15.96 -0.60
CA ALA A 21 6.53 -16.64 0.21
C ALA A 21 5.31 -17.05 -0.62
N PHE A 22 4.81 -16.17 -1.49
CA PHE A 22 3.69 -16.47 -2.38
C PHE A 22 4.02 -17.59 -3.38
N LEU A 23 5.23 -17.60 -3.95
CA LEU A 23 5.68 -18.68 -4.83
C LEU A 23 5.73 -20.03 -4.10
N LYS A 24 6.20 -20.06 -2.84
CA LYS A 24 6.20 -21.28 -2.03
C LYS A 24 4.79 -21.75 -1.71
N VAL A 25 3.88 -20.85 -1.34
CA VAL A 25 2.47 -21.18 -1.06
C VAL A 25 1.79 -21.72 -2.32
N SER A 26 1.92 -21.02 -3.44
CA SER A 26 1.30 -21.41 -4.71
C SER A 26 1.90 -22.68 -5.33
N GLY A 27 3.19 -22.95 -5.10
CA GLY A 27 3.84 -24.18 -5.55
C GLY A 27 3.52 -25.44 -4.73
N ASN A 28 2.95 -25.28 -3.52
CA ASN A 28 2.61 -26.40 -2.62
C ASN A 28 1.11 -26.69 -2.54
N VAL A 29 0.34 -26.28 -3.56
CA VAL A 29 -1.10 -26.50 -3.65
C VAL A 29 -1.45 -27.61 -4.65
N GLY A 30 -2.52 -28.36 -4.36
CA GLY A 30 -3.05 -29.37 -5.27
C GLY A 30 -2.72 -30.80 -4.85
N ARG A 31 -2.73 -31.73 -5.80
CA ARG A 31 -2.56 -33.17 -5.51
C ARG A 31 -1.15 -33.40 -4.96
N ASN A 32 -1.07 -33.98 -3.76
CA ASN A 32 0.17 -34.16 -2.98
C ASN A 32 0.82 -32.85 -2.46
N GLY A 33 0.12 -31.71 -2.57
CA GLY A 33 0.52 -30.45 -1.95
C GLY A 33 0.16 -30.41 -0.46
N ILE A 34 0.90 -29.60 0.30
CA ILE A 34 0.67 -29.41 1.75
C ILE A 34 -0.56 -28.53 1.99
N PHE A 35 -0.85 -27.60 1.08
CA PHE A 35 -1.94 -26.64 1.24
C PHE A 35 -3.18 -27.02 0.45
N THR A 36 -4.34 -26.89 1.10
CA THR A 36 -5.64 -26.95 0.42
C THR A 36 -5.95 -25.62 -0.28
N PHE A 37 -6.93 -25.61 -1.19
CA PHE A 37 -7.37 -24.36 -1.85
C PHE A 37 -7.81 -23.27 -0.84
N PRO A 38 -8.63 -23.57 0.19
CA PRO A 38 -8.94 -22.60 1.24
C PRO A 38 -7.70 -22.02 1.93
N ASP A 39 -6.69 -22.85 2.23
CA ASP A 39 -5.47 -22.40 2.90
C ASP A 39 -4.72 -21.40 2.02
N VAL A 40 -4.56 -21.71 0.73
CA VAL A 40 -3.89 -20.81 -0.22
C VAL A 40 -4.64 -19.49 -0.37
N HIS A 41 -5.97 -19.52 -0.41
CA HIS A 41 -6.75 -18.27 -0.47
C HIS A 41 -6.50 -17.40 0.77
N LYS A 42 -6.47 -18.01 1.96
CA LYS A 42 -6.22 -17.28 3.22
C LYS A 42 -4.79 -16.77 3.34
N LEU A 43 -3.82 -17.57 2.93
CA LEU A 43 -2.41 -17.17 2.89
C LEU A 43 -2.21 -16.03 1.87
N SER A 44 -2.88 -16.08 0.72
CA SER A 44 -2.85 -15.01 -0.29
C SER A 44 -3.44 -13.71 0.24
N GLU A 45 -4.56 -13.77 0.98
CA GLU A 45 -5.14 -12.60 1.67
C GLU A 45 -4.13 -11.98 2.66
N GLY A 46 -3.48 -12.81 3.47
CA GLY A 46 -2.48 -12.37 4.45
C GLY A 46 -1.28 -11.71 3.78
N LEU A 47 -0.68 -12.35 2.78
CA LEU A 47 0.46 -11.82 2.05
C LEU A 47 0.12 -10.50 1.31
N PHE A 48 -1.08 -10.41 0.75
CA PHE A 48 -1.58 -9.19 0.11
C PHE A 48 -1.72 -8.04 1.11
N ILE A 49 -2.33 -8.29 2.28
CA ILE A 49 -2.45 -7.28 3.34
C ILE A 49 -1.06 -6.85 3.81
N SER A 50 -0.13 -7.79 4.00
CA SER A 50 1.24 -7.48 4.42
C SER A 50 1.91 -6.55 3.42
N ALA A 51 1.82 -6.82 2.11
CA ALA A 51 2.40 -5.97 1.07
C ALA A 51 1.87 -4.53 1.14
N LEU A 52 0.56 -4.35 1.32
CA LEU A 52 -0.03 -3.02 1.44
C LEU A 52 0.29 -2.34 2.77
N THR A 53 0.46 -3.11 3.85
CA THR A 53 0.87 -2.55 5.14
C THR A 53 2.31 -2.02 5.08
N TYR A 54 3.21 -2.74 4.40
CA TYR A 54 4.56 -2.26 4.14
C TYR A 54 4.56 -1.01 3.26
N TRP A 55 3.70 -0.97 2.23
CA TRP A 55 3.54 0.23 1.40
C TRP A 55 3.07 1.44 2.22
N GLU A 56 2.05 1.24 3.07
CA GLU A 56 1.55 2.26 3.99
C GLU A 56 2.66 2.77 4.93
N SER A 57 3.50 1.87 5.46
CA SER A 57 4.64 2.23 6.30
C SER A 57 5.65 3.08 5.54
N VAL A 58 6.03 2.69 4.32
CA VAL A 58 6.98 3.45 3.50
C VAL A 58 6.49 4.87 3.23
N CYS A 59 5.22 5.02 2.81
CA CYS A 59 4.67 6.35 2.57
C CYS A 59 4.69 7.21 3.84
N ARG A 60 4.36 6.63 4.99
CA ARG A 60 4.43 7.31 6.28
C ARG A 60 5.86 7.72 6.63
N ASP A 61 6.79 6.77 6.55
CA ASP A 61 8.16 6.95 7.01
C ASP A 61 8.91 7.96 6.10
N LEU A 62 8.66 7.92 4.79
CA LEU A 62 9.13 8.93 3.84
C LEU A 62 8.58 10.32 4.17
N LEU A 63 7.28 10.44 4.45
CA LEU A 63 6.65 11.74 4.69
C LEU A 63 7.16 12.36 6.00
N ILE A 64 7.36 11.54 7.03
CA ILE A 64 7.99 11.95 8.30
C ILE A 64 9.41 12.42 8.06
N LEU A 65 10.21 11.65 7.31
CA LEU A 65 11.59 12.00 7.02
C LEU A 65 11.66 13.33 6.27
N GLU A 66 10.88 13.50 5.20
CA GLU A 66 10.87 14.73 4.42
C GLU A 66 10.41 15.94 5.22
N LEU A 67 9.34 15.82 6.00
CA LEU A 67 8.90 16.94 6.84
C LEU A 67 9.98 17.33 7.86
N ALA A 68 10.77 16.37 8.34
CA ALA A 68 11.86 16.63 9.27
C ALA A 68 13.10 17.28 8.63
N THR A 69 13.33 17.04 7.32
CA THR A 69 14.58 17.42 6.65
C THR A 69 14.45 18.50 5.58
N ASP A 70 13.31 18.60 4.90
CA ASP A 70 13.08 19.53 3.81
C ASP A 70 13.09 20.97 4.32
N THR A 71 14.02 21.78 3.79
CA THR A 71 14.20 23.19 4.16
C THR A 71 13.04 24.06 3.69
N SER A 72 12.29 23.62 2.67
CA SER A 72 11.12 24.30 2.15
C SER A 72 9.81 23.91 2.84
N GLY A 73 9.82 22.81 3.60
CA GLY A 73 8.69 22.33 4.39
C GLY A 73 8.35 23.25 5.57
N ILE A 74 7.10 23.18 6.03
CA ILE A 74 6.59 24.04 7.12
C ILE A 74 7.47 23.94 8.37
N LEU A 75 7.92 22.74 8.73
CA LEU A 75 8.68 22.52 9.96
C LEU A 75 10.01 23.31 9.98
N LYS A 76 10.75 23.33 8.87
CA LYS A 76 12.04 24.03 8.77
C LYS A 76 11.90 25.52 8.50
N LYS A 77 10.79 25.95 7.91
CA LYS A 77 10.42 27.37 7.83
C LYS A 77 10.19 27.96 9.21
N GLU A 78 9.48 27.25 10.08
CA GLU A 78 9.13 27.73 11.43
C GLU A 78 10.25 27.49 12.47
N ILE A 79 11.02 26.39 12.33
CA ILE A 79 12.01 25.97 13.34
C ILE A 79 13.40 25.89 12.71
N SER A 80 14.21 26.91 12.98
CA SER A 80 15.59 27.01 12.48
C SER A 80 16.57 26.05 13.17
N LYS A 81 16.39 25.76 14.46
CA LYS A 81 17.30 24.90 15.25
C LYS A 81 16.55 24.01 16.24
N PHE A 82 16.96 22.75 16.28
CA PHE A 82 16.50 21.76 17.27
C PHE A 82 17.59 21.50 18.30
N ARG A 83 17.22 21.50 19.59
CA ARG A 83 18.18 21.32 20.70
C ARG A 83 18.70 19.89 20.84
N THR A 84 17.93 18.89 20.41
CA THR A 84 18.29 17.47 20.57
C THR A 84 18.30 16.73 19.23
N LYS A 85 19.22 15.77 19.10
CA LYS A 85 19.31 14.90 17.91
C LYS A 85 17.98 14.16 17.71
N GLY A 86 17.48 14.12 16.47
CA GLY A 86 16.22 13.46 16.13
C GLY A 86 14.95 14.16 16.62
N ALA A 87 15.03 15.37 17.21
CA ALA A 87 13.82 16.11 17.60
C ALA A 87 12.95 16.51 16.41
N ALA A 88 13.56 16.84 15.26
CA ALA A 88 12.83 17.15 14.04
C ALA A 88 11.95 15.97 13.58
N LEU A 89 12.51 14.75 13.58
CA LEU A 89 11.79 13.53 13.23
C LEU A 89 10.63 13.24 14.20
N ARG A 90 10.89 13.31 15.51
CA ARG A 90 9.85 13.10 16.53
C ARG A 90 8.72 14.12 16.43
N LEU A 91 9.04 15.38 16.10
CA LEU A 91 8.04 16.41 15.92
C LEU A 91 7.26 16.22 14.61
N ALA A 92 7.93 15.90 13.51
CA ALA A 92 7.30 15.56 12.24
C ALA A 92 6.32 14.38 12.40
N GLU A 93 6.75 13.32 13.06
CA GLU A 93 5.91 12.16 13.38
C GLU A 93 4.67 12.56 14.19
N LYS A 94 4.84 13.39 15.24
CA LYS A 94 3.71 13.88 16.04
C LYS A 94 2.74 14.73 15.24
N ILE A 95 3.24 15.63 14.39
CA ILE A 95 2.40 16.49 13.55
C ILE A 95 1.60 15.64 12.56
N LEU A 96 2.27 14.70 11.88
CA LEU A 96 1.64 13.84 10.88
C LEU A 96 0.74 12.75 11.49
N SER A 97 0.91 12.46 12.78
CA SER A 97 0.11 11.49 13.55
C SER A 97 -0.94 12.15 14.44
N HIS A 98 -1.09 13.48 14.39
CA HIS A 98 -2.12 14.18 15.15
C HIS A 98 -3.45 14.20 14.38
N PRO A 99 -4.55 13.63 14.91
CA PRO A 99 -5.84 13.75 14.27
C PRO A 99 -6.38 15.17 14.46
N ASP A 100 -6.68 15.89 13.36
CA ASP A 100 -7.24 17.25 13.42
C ASP A 100 -8.61 17.32 14.12
N HIS A 101 -9.29 16.18 14.28
CA HIS A 101 -10.56 16.04 14.98
C HIS A 101 -10.60 14.70 15.74
N PRO A 102 -11.17 14.61 16.95
CA PRO A 102 -11.22 13.38 17.74
C PRO A 102 -11.88 12.20 17.03
N GLU A 103 -12.79 12.46 16.09
CA GLU A 103 -13.47 11.42 15.30
C GLU A 103 -12.78 11.10 13.96
N LYS A 104 -11.71 11.82 13.61
CA LYS A 104 -10.97 11.59 12.35
C LYS A 104 -9.75 10.72 12.60
N PHE A 105 -9.68 9.61 11.87
CA PHE A 105 -8.48 8.78 11.82
C PHE A 105 -7.55 9.23 10.70
N ILE A 106 -6.26 9.06 10.93
CA ILE A 106 -5.23 9.41 9.96
C ILE A 106 -5.11 8.26 8.96
N GLU A 107 -5.66 8.49 7.79
CA GLU A 107 -5.63 7.51 6.72
C GLU A 107 -4.25 7.50 6.03
N TRP A 108 -3.59 6.35 6.08
CA TRP A 108 -2.37 6.03 5.33
C TRP A 108 -2.62 5.06 4.16
N SER A 109 -3.79 4.40 4.13
CA SER A 109 -4.15 3.44 3.07
C SER A 109 -4.53 4.09 1.74
N SER A 110 -4.65 5.42 1.68
CA SER A 110 -5.09 6.18 0.52
C SER A 110 -3.96 7.08 0.05
N PHE A 111 -3.42 6.82 -1.14
CA PHE A 111 -2.34 7.63 -1.68
C PHE A 111 -2.76 9.09 -1.88
N ASN A 112 -3.98 9.35 -2.37
CA ASN A 112 -4.53 10.71 -2.46
C ASN A 112 -4.52 11.45 -1.12
N SER A 113 -4.78 10.75 -0.02
CA SER A 113 -4.77 11.35 1.32
C SER A 113 -3.33 11.65 1.76
N ILE A 114 -2.36 10.82 1.37
CA ILE A 114 -0.93 11.05 1.60
C ILE A 114 -0.43 12.24 0.77
N GLU A 115 -0.74 12.29 -0.53
CA GLU A 115 -0.39 13.40 -1.41
C GLU A 115 -1.00 14.72 -0.93
N SER A 116 -2.28 14.71 -0.52
CA SER A 116 -2.92 15.91 0.04
C SER A 116 -2.20 16.40 1.31
N ARG A 117 -1.76 15.46 2.16
CA ARG A 117 -0.98 15.78 3.37
C ARG A 117 0.40 16.33 3.02
N ALA A 118 1.08 15.73 2.03
CA ALA A 118 2.36 16.23 1.53
C ALA A 118 2.24 17.65 0.98
N ASN A 119 1.19 17.95 0.20
CA ASN A 119 0.92 19.29 -0.32
C ASN A 119 0.78 20.33 0.80
N ILE A 120 0.08 19.97 1.89
CA ILE A 120 -0.09 20.84 3.06
C ILE A 120 1.25 21.10 3.76
N PHE A 121 2.03 20.06 4.06
CA PHE A 121 3.19 20.18 4.96
C PHE A 121 4.53 20.46 4.25
N LEU A 122 4.68 20.03 3.00
CA LEU A 122 5.91 20.16 2.21
C LEU A 122 5.77 21.21 1.09
N GLY A 123 4.55 21.57 0.69
CA GLY A 123 4.30 22.48 -0.44
C GLY A 123 4.41 21.79 -1.81
N ALA A 124 4.49 22.56 -2.89
CA ALA A 124 4.26 22.04 -4.25
C ALA A 124 5.36 21.12 -4.81
N ASN A 125 6.57 21.10 -4.25
CA ASN A 125 7.74 20.42 -4.82
C ASN A 125 8.14 19.13 -4.07
N HIS A 126 7.18 18.40 -3.52
CA HIS A 126 7.42 17.12 -2.84
C HIS A 126 7.42 15.91 -3.79
N ARG A 127 7.98 14.78 -3.33
CA ARG A 127 8.03 13.53 -4.12
C ARG A 127 6.74 12.73 -4.16
N PHE A 128 5.75 13.04 -3.32
CA PHE A 128 4.46 12.32 -3.25
C PHE A 128 3.53 12.62 -4.43
N LYS A 129 4.01 12.39 -5.64
CA LYS A 129 3.29 12.53 -6.89
C LYS A 129 3.53 11.27 -7.70
N LEU A 130 2.48 10.48 -7.86
CA LEU A 130 2.49 9.32 -8.74
C LEU A 130 1.79 9.69 -10.04
N THR A 131 2.16 9.03 -11.13
CA THR A 131 1.43 9.07 -12.38
C THR A 131 -0.02 8.65 -12.13
N GLN A 132 -0.94 9.24 -12.89
CA GLN A 132 -2.37 8.96 -12.77
C GLN A 132 -2.67 7.46 -12.83
N ALA A 133 -1.99 6.74 -13.74
CA ALA A 133 -2.15 5.29 -13.89
C ALA A 133 -1.73 4.51 -12.63
N THR A 134 -0.57 4.83 -12.04
CA THR A 134 -0.11 4.18 -10.80
C THR A 134 -1.07 4.48 -9.64
N ASN A 135 -1.52 5.72 -9.52
CA ASN A 135 -2.46 6.12 -8.47
C ASN A 135 -3.82 5.40 -8.59
N ASP A 136 -4.36 5.31 -9.80
CA ASP A 136 -5.59 4.57 -10.07
C ASP A 136 -5.45 3.08 -9.76
N ASP A 137 -4.27 2.49 -9.98
CA ASP A 137 -4.00 1.10 -9.64
C ASP A 137 -3.88 0.89 -8.12
N ILE A 138 -3.21 1.79 -7.39
CA ILE A 138 -3.18 1.76 -5.91
C ILE A 138 -4.59 1.91 -5.32
N ALA A 139 -5.45 2.74 -5.91
CA ALA A 139 -6.84 2.87 -5.48
C ALA A 139 -7.62 1.55 -5.63
N LYS A 140 -7.32 0.74 -6.67
CA LYS A 140 -7.90 -0.61 -6.82
C LYS A 140 -7.38 -1.54 -5.72
N LEU A 141 -6.09 -1.50 -5.40
CA LEU A 141 -5.49 -2.31 -4.32
C LEU A 141 -6.13 -2.03 -2.97
N LYS A 142 -6.38 -0.76 -2.62
CA LYS A 142 -7.11 -0.36 -1.41
C LYS A 142 -8.51 -0.99 -1.34
N ARG A 143 -9.24 -1.02 -2.46
CA ARG A 143 -10.59 -1.63 -2.49
C ARG A 143 -10.55 -3.14 -2.27
N ILE A 144 -9.53 -3.83 -2.80
CA ILE A 144 -9.29 -5.26 -2.54
C ILE A 144 -8.95 -5.47 -1.06
N ARG A 145 -8.01 -4.68 -0.50
CA ARG A 145 -7.65 -4.70 0.94
C ARG A 145 -8.87 -4.57 1.83
N ASN A 146 -9.72 -3.59 1.54
CA ASN A 146 -10.91 -3.32 2.33
C ASN A 146 -11.89 -4.50 2.30
N ALA A 147 -11.98 -5.25 1.20
CA ALA A 147 -12.80 -6.45 1.11
C ALA A 147 -12.31 -7.59 2.01
N ILE A 148 -10.99 -7.65 2.25
CA ILE A 148 -10.37 -8.64 3.15
C ILE A 148 -10.53 -8.18 4.61
N ALA A 149 -10.17 -6.93 4.89
CA ALA A 149 -10.05 -6.39 6.24
C ALA A 149 -11.42 -6.03 6.86
N HIS A 150 -12.36 -5.55 6.05
CA HIS A 150 -13.66 -5.09 6.51
C HIS A 150 -14.75 -6.03 6.02
N LYS A 151 -15.29 -6.84 6.94
CA LYS A 151 -16.44 -7.73 6.70
C LYS A 151 -17.77 -6.96 6.62
N SER A 152 -17.81 -5.87 5.86
CA SER A 152 -18.98 -5.02 5.70
C SER A 152 -19.58 -5.14 4.30
N ASP A 153 -20.90 -4.99 4.19
CA ASP A 153 -21.61 -5.00 2.89
C ASP A 153 -21.11 -3.91 1.96
N LYS A 154 -20.72 -2.75 2.52
CA LYS A 154 -20.13 -1.65 1.77
C LYS A 154 -18.80 -2.04 1.13
N ALA A 155 -17.90 -2.67 1.89
CA ALA A 155 -16.61 -3.13 1.38
C ALA A 155 -16.81 -4.25 0.34
N TRP A 156 -17.71 -5.19 0.61
CA TRP A 156 -18.05 -6.25 -0.33
C TRP A 156 -18.66 -5.71 -1.64
N GLY A 157 -19.64 -4.82 -1.56
CA GLY A 157 -20.23 -4.17 -2.73
C GLY A 157 -19.21 -3.37 -3.54
N SER A 158 -18.28 -2.69 -2.87
CA SER A 158 -17.16 -2.02 -3.53
C SER A 158 -16.24 -3.01 -4.26
N PHE A 159 -15.90 -4.13 -3.63
CA PHE A 159 -15.10 -5.18 -4.25
C PHE A 159 -15.78 -5.82 -5.45
N ILE A 160 -17.05 -6.18 -5.34
CA ILE A 160 -17.80 -6.75 -6.46
C ILE A 160 -17.88 -5.78 -7.64
N LYS A 161 -18.12 -4.49 -7.40
CA LYS A 161 -18.08 -3.47 -8.45
C LYS A 161 -16.70 -3.35 -9.10
N LEU A 162 -15.63 -3.51 -8.31
CA LEU A 162 -14.26 -3.46 -8.82
C LEU A 162 -13.99 -4.61 -9.78
N ILE A 163 -14.20 -5.85 -9.31
CA ILE A 163 -13.80 -7.04 -10.07
C ILE A 163 -14.67 -7.24 -11.32
N SER A 164 -15.88 -6.69 -11.35
CA SER A 164 -16.73 -6.74 -12.55
C SER A 164 -16.36 -5.69 -13.61
N ALA A 165 -15.58 -4.66 -13.26
CA ALA A 165 -15.14 -3.64 -14.18
C ALA A 165 -13.80 -3.99 -14.84
N SER A 166 -13.45 -3.27 -15.90
CA SER A 166 -12.07 -3.27 -16.44
C SER A 166 -11.08 -2.85 -15.35
N PRO A 167 -9.90 -3.48 -15.23
CA PRO A 167 -9.30 -4.46 -16.16
C PRO A 167 -9.63 -5.93 -15.85
N PHE A 168 -10.43 -6.22 -14.82
CA PHE A 168 -10.65 -7.60 -14.36
C PHE A 168 -11.77 -8.33 -15.09
N GLY A 169 -12.90 -7.63 -15.36
CA GLY A 169 -14.01 -8.15 -16.16
C GLY A 169 -14.66 -9.45 -15.66
N VAL A 170 -14.65 -9.70 -14.35
CA VAL A 170 -15.18 -10.93 -13.77
C VAL A 170 -16.70 -10.99 -13.93
N THR A 171 -17.15 -11.96 -14.72
CA THR A 171 -18.56 -12.16 -15.08
C THR A 171 -19.40 -12.68 -13.92
N SER A 172 -20.72 -12.53 -14.00
CA SER A 172 -21.65 -13.05 -12.98
C SER A 172 -21.51 -14.56 -12.71
N SER A 173 -21.18 -15.37 -13.71
CA SER A 173 -20.95 -16.80 -13.54
C SER A 173 -19.65 -17.08 -12.79
N GLN A 174 -18.57 -16.38 -13.13
CA GLN A 174 -17.27 -16.49 -12.46
C GLN A 174 -17.28 -15.98 -11.01
N ARG A 175 -18.23 -15.08 -10.67
CA ARG A 175 -18.41 -14.59 -9.30
C ARG A 175 -19.00 -15.63 -8.33
N LYS A 176 -19.53 -16.76 -8.81
CA LYS A 176 -20.05 -17.81 -7.93
C LYS A 176 -18.91 -18.41 -7.09
N GLY A 177 -18.99 -18.21 -5.77
CA GLY A 177 -17.96 -18.65 -4.82
C GLY A 177 -16.64 -17.88 -4.93
N ILE A 178 -16.69 -16.63 -5.41
CA ILE A 178 -15.53 -15.75 -5.37
C ILE A 178 -15.30 -15.22 -3.95
N THR A 179 -14.05 -15.18 -3.54
CA THR A 179 -13.59 -14.52 -2.31
C THR A 179 -12.42 -13.62 -2.67
N PRO A 180 -12.04 -12.64 -1.84
CA PRO A 180 -10.86 -11.83 -2.09
C PRO A 180 -9.60 -12.69 -2.26
N GLY A 181 -9.40 -13.71 -1.41
CA GLY A 181 -8.27 -14.62 -1.54
C GLY A 181 -8.26 -15.44 -2.82
N ARG A 182 -9.42 -15.97 -3.23
CA ARG A 182 -9.55 -16.67 -4.52
C ARG A 182 -9.25 -15.74 -5.70
N PHE A 183 -9.73 -14.50 -5.62
CA PHE A 183 -9.49 -13.49 -6.63
C PHE A 183 -8.00 -13.13 -6.74
N ILE A 184 -7.35 -12.87 -5.60
CA ILE A 184 -5.92 -12.54 -5.52
C ILE A 184 -5.06 -13.67 -6.10
N TYR A 185 -5.40 -14.91 -5.75
CA TYR A 185 -4.66 -16.10 -6.14
C TYR A 185 -4.86 -16.49 -7.62
N SER A 186 -6.11 -16.50 -8.10
CA SER A 186 -6.45 -17.14 -9.38
C SER A 186 -6.76 -16.18 -10.53
N ASN A 187 -7.14 -14.93 -10.26
CA ASN A 187 -7.51 -14.00 -11.32
C ASN A 187 -6.30 -13.29 -11.90
N GLN A 188 -6.41 -12.94 -13.17
CA GLN A 188 -5.38 -12.24 -13.92
C GLN A 188 -5.64 -10.74 -13.93
N TRP A 189 -4.56 -9.97 -13.94
CA TRP A 189 -4.52 -8.53 -14.13
C TRP A 189 -3.31 -8.18 -14.99
N ASN A 190 -3.57 -7.77 -16.24
CA ASN A 190 -2.54 -7.43 -17.22
C ASN A 190 -1.50 -8.56 -17.40
N GLY A 191 -1.98 -9.80 -17.57
CA GLY A 191 -1.14 -10.98 -17.86
C GLY A 191 -0.44 -11.61 -16.65
N ASN A 192 -0.63 -11.08 -15.44
CA ASN A 192 -0.09 -11.63 -14.20
C ASN A 192 -1.22 -11.97 -13.21
N THR A 193 -0.98 -12.86 -12.25
CA THR A 193 -1.94 -13.01 -11.14
C THR A 193 -2.11 -11.68 -10.43
N VAL A 194 -3.29 -11.44 -9.84
CA VAL A 194 -3.57 -10.21 -9.07
C VAL A 194 -2.51 -10.00 -7.99
N MET A 195 -2.05 -11.07 -7.33
CA MET A 195 -0.95 -11.00 -6.37
C MET A 195 0.36 -10.49 -7.01
N GLU A 196 0.84 -11.14 -8.08
CA GLU A 196 2.12 -10.75 -8.70
C GLU A 196 2.04 -9.33 -9.26
N ARG A 197 0.92 -8.98 -9.90
CA ARG A 197 0.70 -7.62 -10.41
C ARG A 197 0.73 -6.60 -9.28
N THR A 198 0.18 -6.92 -8.11
CA THR A 198 0.23 -6.04 -6.92
C THR A 198 1.66 -5.77 -6.51
N LEU A 199 2.51 -6.79 -6.41
CA LEU A 199 3.91 -6.63 -6.01
C LEU A 199 4.67 -5.75 -7.00
N ILE A 200 4.50 -5.99 -8.31
CA ILE A 200 5.10 -5.17 -9.37
C ILE A 200 4.65 -3.70 -9.28
N LEU A 201 3.35 -3.47 -9.07
CA LEU A 201 2.81 -2.10 -8.96
C LEU A 201 3.42 -1.35 -7.78
N LEU A 202 3.55 -2.01 -6.63
CA LEU A 202 4.12 -1.42 -5.44
C LEU A 202 5.63 -1.15 -5.58
N GLU A 203 6.38 -2.05 -6.22
CA GLU A 203 7.80 -1.84 -6.55
C GLU A 203 7.99 -0.64 -7.48
N ASN A 204 7.16 -0.54 -8.51
CA ASN A 204 7.23 0.59 -9.44
C ASN A 204 6.84 1.90 -8.74
N ALA A 205 5.78 1.89 -7.92
CA ALA A 205 5.34 3.06 -7.18
C ALA A 205 6.42 3.56 -6.21
N VAL A 206 7.11 2.68 -5.48
CA VAL A 206 8.18 3.13 -4.57
C VAL A 206 9.38 3.71 -5.33
N ARG A 207 9.71 3.15 -6.50
CA ARG A 207 10.79 3.65 -7.37
C ARG A 207 10.43 4.98 -8.03
N GLU A 208 9.14 5.22 -8.24
CA GLU A 208 8.66 6.52 -8.70
C GLU A 208 8.79 7.58 -7.61
N LEU A 209 8.49 7.24 -6.35
CA LEU A 209 8.69 8.14 -5.21
C LEU A 209 10.17 8.38 -4.90
N VAL A 210 11.00 7.35 -5.02
CA VAL A 210 12.44 7.38 -4.72
C VAL A 210 13.21 6.70 -5.86
N PRO A 211 13.59 7.46 -6.91
CA PRO A 211 14.33 6.96 -8.07
C PRO A 211 15.65 6.27 -7.74
#